data_AF-A0A401W7P5-F1
#
_entry.id   AF-A0A401W7P5-F1
#
_cell.length_a   1.000
_cell.length_b   1.000
_cell.length_c   1.000
_cell.angle_alpha   90.00
_cell.angle_beta   90.00
_cell.angle_gamma   90.00
#
_symmetry.space_group_name_H-M   'P 1'
#
loop_
_entity.id
_entity.type
_entity.pdbx_description
1 polymer ?
#
loop_
_entity_poly.entity_id
_entity_poly.type
_entity_poly.pdbx_seq_one_letter_code
_entity_poly.pdbx_strand_id
1 'polypeptide(L)'
;MPKMRNPNSPHSRYREAQRITALPLEHDLPVPDLPEGRDWSDHERAYWKELWETPQASQWDDSTAGIVAAVVVYWSAILAGTASNTASMEYRHLTKALGLTPEGMRALGWVMGDE
;
A
#
# COMPACT_ATOMS: atom_id res chain seq x y z
N MET A 1 20.12 -10.74 37.21
CA MET A 1 20.04 -10.44 35.76
C MET A 1 18.69 -10.92 35.24
N PRO A 2 17.92 -10.12 34.49
CA PRO A 2 16.68 -10.61 33.89
C PRO A 2 16.99 -11.77 32.95
N LYS A 3 16.29 -12.89 33.14
CA LYS A 3 16.50 -14.13 32.36
C LYS A 3 16.14 -13.85 30.90
N MET A 4 17.11 -13.98 29.98
CA MET A 4 16.88 -13.84 28.54
C MET A 4 15.82 -14.86 28.12
N ARG A 5 14.69 -14.39 27.60
CA ARG A 5 13.52 -15.22 27.29
C ARG A 5 13.86 -16.09 26.07
N ASN A 6 13.61 -17.40 26.17
CA ASN A 6 13.99 -18.38 25.14
C ASN A 6 13.34 -18.03 23.78
N PRO A 7 14.14 -17.71 22.73
CA PRO A 7 13.64 -17.36 21.40
C PRO A 7 12.82 -18.48 20.74
N ASN A 8 13.05 -19.74 21.14
CA ASN A 8 12.47 -20.93 20.53
C ASN A 8 11.17 -21.41 21.22
N SER A 9 10.59 -20.63 22.13
CA SER A 9 9.30 -20.99 22.76
C SER A 9 8.15 -20.93 21.74
N PRO A 10 7.27 -21.96 21.66
CA PRO A 10 6.11 -21.97 20.77
C PRO A 10 5.15 -20.80 20.95
N HIS A 11 5.15 -20.17 22.13
CA HIS A 11 4.32 -19.01 22.49
C HIS A 11 5.11 -17.69 22.53
N SER A 12 6.28 -17.66 21.89
CA SER A 12 7.08 -16.45 21.77
C SER A 12 6.49 -15.52 20.72
N ARG A 13 6.11 -14.29 21.12
CA ARG A 13 5.72 -13.21 20.18
C ARG A 13 6.77 -12.91 19.11
N TYR A 14 8.00 -13.39 19.28
CA TYR A 14 9.07 -13.32 18.28
C TYR A 14 8.82 -14.18 17.03
N ARG A 15 8.01 -15.25 17.11
CA ARG A 15 7.66 -16.09 15.93
C ARG A 15 6.55 -15.50 15.07
N GLU A 16 5.75 -14.61 15.65
CA GLU A 16 4.73 -13.84 14.94
C GLU A 16 5.36 -12.71 14.11
N ALA A 17 6.63 -12.37 14.40
CA ALA A 17 7.47 -11.53 13.56
C ALA A 17 8.07 -12.37 12.41
N GLN A 18 7.84 -11.89 11.18
CA GLN A 18 8.54 -12.24 9.93
C GLN A 18 8.09 -13.50 9.18
N ARG A 19 6.83 -13.52 8.73
CA ARG A 19 6.60 -13.92 7.33
C ARG A 19 6.92 -12.71 6.47
N ILE A 20 8.18 -12.59 6.10
CA ILE A 20 8.60 -11.60 5.11
C ILE A 20 8.08 -12.05 3.76
N THR A 21 7.26 -11.22 3.12
CA THR A 21 6.80 -11.45 1.74
C THR A 21 7.71 -10.66 0.82
N ALA A 22 8.44 -11.36 -0.06
CA ALA A 22 9.16 -10.74 -1.15
C ALA A 22 8.16 -10.41 -2.27
N LEU A 23 8.05 -9.13 -2.62
CA LEU A 23 7.23 -8.64 -3.72
C LEU A 23 8.00 -8.81 -5.04
N PRO A 24 7.35 -9.25 -6.12
CA PRO A 24 8.00 -9.28 -7.42
C PRO A 24 8.30 -7.84 -7.89
N LEU A 25 9.40 -7.63 -8.60
CA LEU A 25 9.75 -6.30 -9.15
C LEU A 25 8.76 -5.85 -10.23
N GLU A 26 8.18 -6.82 -10.96
CA GLU A 26 7.18 -6.61 -11.99
C GLU A 26 6.10 -7.68 -11.87
N HIS A 27 4.88 -7.39 -12.32
CA HIS A 27 3.81 -8.37 -12.40
C HIS A 27 2.88 -8.07 -13.58
N ASP A 28 2.22 -9.11 -14.11
CA ASP A 28 1.30 -8.99 -15.24
C ASP A 28 -0.19 -8.96 -14.82
N LEU A 29 -0.48 -8.66 -13.55
CA LEU A 29 -1.86 -8.56 -13.08
C LEU A 29 -2.61 -7.44 -13.83
N PRO A 30 -3.88 -7.65 -14.19
CA PRO A 30 -4.66 -6.65 -14.89
C PRO A 30 -4.94 -5.44 -13.99
N VAL A 31 -4.88 -4.25 -14.58
CA VAL A 31 -5.34 -3.02 -13.93
C VAL A 31 -6.87 -3.04 -13.89
N PRO A 32 -7.51 -2.95 -12.71
CA PRO A 32 -8.96 -2.94 -12.61
C PRO A 32 -9.57 -1.69 -13.24
N ASP A 33 -10.84 -1.80 -13.64
CA ASP A 33 -11.62 -0.64 -14.06
C ASP A 33 -11.75 0.37 -12.92
N LEU A 34 -11.74 1.66 -13.28
CA LEU A 34 -11.97 2.72 -12.32
C LEU A 34 -13.39 2.62 -11.73
N PRO A 35 -13.56 2.87 -10.42
CA PRO A 35 -14.88 2.88 -9.81
C PRO A 35 -15.84 3.87 -10.48
N GLU A 36 -17.08 3.45 -10.65
CA GLU A 36 -18.17 4.29 -11.16
C GLU A 36 -18.58 5.39 -10.15
N GLY A 37 -19.38 6.35 -10.60
CA GLY A 37 -20.01 7.37 -9.75
C GLY A 37 -19.34 8.74 -9.74
N ARG A 38 -18.24 8.93 -10.48
CA ARG A 38 -17.64 10.24 -10.79
C ARG A 38 -16.86 10.21 -12.09
N ASP A 39 -16.62 11.40 -12.64
CA ASP A 39 -15.65 11.58 -13.71
C ASP A 39 -14.21 11.47 -13.17
N TRP A 40 -13.35 10.89 -13.99
CA TRP A 40 -11.92 10.74 -13.72
C TRP A 40 -11.14 11.46 -14.81
N SER A 41 -10.28 12.39 -14.40
CA SER A 41 -9.37 13.10 -15.31
C SER A 41 -8.29 12.17 -15.87
N ASP A 42 -7.67 12.57 -16.98
CA ASP A 42 -6.59 11.79 -17.60
C ASP A 42 -5.41 11.58 -16.64
N HIS A 43 -5.09 12.59 -15.82
CA HIS A 43 -4.05 12.48 -14.80
C HIS A 43 -4.41 11.45 -13.72
N GLU A 44 -5.66 11.42 -13.26
CA GLU A 44 -6.11 10.44 -12.26
C GLU A 44 -6.14 9.02 -12.85
N ARG A 45 -6.53 8.86 -14.12
CA ARG A 45 -6.48 7.57 -14.83
C ARG A 45 -5.05 7.05 -14.96
N ALA A 46 -4.12 7.94 -15.31
CA ALA A 46 -2.71 7.60 -15.39
C ALA A 46 -2.15 7.18 -14.02
N TYR A 47 -2.45 7.93 -12.96
CA TYR A 47 -1.96 7.61 -11.62
C TYR A 47 -2.61 6.34 -11.04
N TRP A 48 -3.90 6.11 -11.30
CA TRP A 48 -4.56 4.85 -10.98
C TRP A 48 -3.82 3.66 -11.60
N LYS A 49 -3.52 3.75 -12.90
CA LYS A 49 -2.78 2.72 -13.62
C LYS A 49 -1.40 2.51 -13.01
N GLU A 50 -0.64 3.58 -12.77
CA GLU A 50 0.70 3.52 -12.17
C GLU A 50 0.68 2.80 -10.82
N LEU A 51 -0.28 3.10 -9.94
CA LEU A 51 -0.42 2.43 -8.64
C LEU A 51 -0.63 0.92 -8.79
N TRP A 52 -1.49 0.51 -9.71
CA TRP A 52 -1.77 -0.91 -9.98
C TRP A 52 -0.64 -1.64 -10.71
N GLU A 53 0.32 -0.94 -11.30
CA GLU A 53 1.54 -1.52 -11.89
C GLU A 53 2.69 -1.65 -10.88
N THR A 54 2.52 -1.13 -9.65
CA THR A 54 3.56 -1.25 -8.63
C THR A 54 3.69 -2.67 -8.08
N PRO A 55 4.88 -3.10 -7.65
CA PRO A 55 5.11 -4.36 -6.91
C PRO A 55 4.11 -4.64 -5.78
N GLN A 56 3.71 -3.59 -5.06
CA GLN A 56 2.76 -3.66 -3.95
C GLN A 56 1.38 -4.13 -4.42
N ALA A 57 0.97 -3.77 -5.63
CA ALA A 57 -0.31 -4.17 -6.20
C ALA A 57 -0.43 -5.67 -6.42
N SER A 58 0.69 -6.41 -6.49
CA SER A 58 0.68 -7.88 -6.48
C SER A 58 0.03 -8.51 -5.25
N GLN A 59 -0.08 -7.75 -4.15
CA GLN A 59 -0.69 -8.19 -2.90
C GLN A 59 -2.08 -7.58 -2.68
N TRP A 60 -2.54 -6.72 -3.57
CA TRP A 60 -3.86 -6.11 -3.48
C TRP A 60 -4.91 -7.02 -4.12
N ASP A 61 -6.15 -6.85 -3.67
CA ASP A 61 -7.33 -7.53 -4.19
C ASP A 61 -8.45 -6.52 -4.47
N ASP A 62 -9.60 -7.01 -4.93
CA ASP A 62 -10.78 -6.19 -5.25
C ASP A 62 -11.20 -5.29 -4.09
N SER A 63 -10.97 -5.71 -2.83
CA SER A 63 -11.34 -4.91 -1.65
C SER A 63 -10.46 -3.65 -1.50
N THR A 64 -9.30 -3.64 -2.14
CA THR A 64 -8.32 -2.55 -2.09
C THR A 64 -8.64 -1.44 -3.09
N ALA A 65 -9.43 -1.71 -4.14
CA ALA A 65 -9.73 -0.78 -5.21
C ALA A 65 -10.30 0.57 -4.73
N GLY A 66 -11.21 0.55 -3.75
CA GLY A 66 -11.76 1.77 -3.17
C GLY A 66 -10.71 2.61 -2.41
N ILE A 67 -9.74 1.95 -1.78
CA ILE A 67 -8.65 2.61 -1.05
C ILE A 67 -7.68 3.26 -2.04
N VAL A 68 -7.30 2.56 -3.10
CA VAL A 68 -6.47 3.11 -4.18
C VAL A 68 -7.16 4.32 -4.81
N ALA A 69 -8.47 4.25 -5.03
CA ALA A 69 -9.25 5.34 -5.62
C ALA A 69 -9.21 6.58 -4.72
N ALA A 70 -9.36 6.41 -3.41
CA ALA A 70 -9.24 7.50 -2.45
C ALA A 70 -7.83 8.13 -2.46
N VAL A 71 -6.77 7.32 -2.58
CA VAL A 71 -5.39 7.82 -2.73
C VAL A 71 -5.24 8.69 -3.98
N VAL A 72 -5.75 8.23 -5.12
CA VAL A 72 -5.73 9.01 -6.38
C VAL A 72 -6.45 10.34 -6.22
N VAL A 73 -7.64 10.34 -5.62
CA VAL A 73 -8.43 11.56 -5.39
C VAL A 73 -7.71 12.54 -4.47
N TYR A 74 -7.15 12.06 -3.35
CA TYR A 74 -6.44 12.94 -2.43
C TYR A 74 -5.14 13.47 -3.02
N TRP A 75 -4.40 12.65 -3.77
CA TRP A 75 -3.20 13.11 -4.48
C TRP A 75 -3.51 14.20 -5.51
N SER A 76 -4.55 13.97 -6.32
CA SER A 76 -5.06 14.94 -7.30
C SER A 76 -5.41 16.28 -6.63
N ALA A 77 -6.13 16.24 -5.50
CA ALA A 77 -6.48 17.44 -4.73
C ALA A 77 -5.25 18.14 -4.10
N ILE A 78 -4.25 17.38 -3.66
CA ILE A 78 -3.00 17.92 -3.10
C ILE A 78 -2.24 18.68 -4.19
N LEU A 79 -2.07 18.09 -5.38
CA LEU A 79 -1.38 18.74 -6.50
C LEU A 79 -2.13 19.98 -7.00
N ALA A 80 -3.48 19.95 -6.98
CA ALA A 80 -4.31 21.09 -7.34
C ALA A 80 -4.30 22.22 -6.28
N GLY A 81 -3.72 22.00 -5.10
CA GLY A 81 -3.74 22.95 -3.99
C GLY A 81 -5.13 23.13 -3.35
N THR A 82 -6.04 22.18 -3.58
CA THR A 82 -7.43 22.20 -3.07
C THR A 82 -7.66 21.24 -1.92
N ALA A 83 -6.67 20.43 -1.56
CA ALA A 83 -6.76 19.49 -0.46
C ALA A 83 -6.88 20.20 0.90
N SER A 84 -7.79 19.70 1.74
CA SER A 84 -7.82 20.07 3.15
C SER A 84 -6.67 19.42 3.92
N ASN A 85 -6.40 19.90 5.14
CA ASN A 85 -5.44 19.26 6.04
C ASN A 85 -5.82 17.79 6.34
N THR A 86 -7.12 17.52 6.51
CA THR A 86 -7.63 16.16 6.69
C THR A 86 -7.37 15.29 5.47
N ALA A 87 -7.63 15.77 4.25
CA ALA A 87 -7.34 15.02 3.03
C ALA A 87 -5.84 14.68 2.90
N SER A 88 -4.97 15.63 3.24
CA SER A 88 -3.53 15.42 3.28
C SER A 88 -3.09 14.38 4.34
N MET A 89 -3.79 14.32 5.47
CA MET A 89 -3.55 13.31 6.52
C MET A 89 -4.02 11.93 6.07
N GLU A 90 -5.25 11.82 5.56
CA GLU A 90 -5.79 10.57 5.05
C GLU A 90 -4.92 9.99 3.94
N TYR A 91 -4.45 10.81 3.00
CA TYR A 91 -3.48 10.38 1.98
C TYR A 91 -2.25 9.69 2.57
N ARG A 92 -1.63 10.27 3.61
CA ARG A 92 -0.47 9.66 4.28
C ARG A 92 -0.81 8.35 4.99
N HIS A 93 -2.00 8.26 5.58
CA HIS A 93 -2.46 7.02 6.23
C HIS A 93 -2.73 5.91 5.22
N LEU A 94 -3.43 6.22 4.12
CA LEU A 94 -3.80 5.24 3.11
C LEU A 94 -2.58 4.75 2.32
N THR A 95 -1.66 5.64 1.94
CA THR A 95 -0.39 5.24 1.29
C THR A 95 0.45 4.32 2.17
N LYS A 96 0.45 4.52 3.49
CA LYS A 96 1.05 3.57 4.43
C LYS A 96 0.29 2.24 4.48
N ALA A 97 -1.04 2.27 4.53
CA ALA A 97 -1.87 1.07 4.58
C ALA A 97 -1.74 0.20 3.32
N LEU A 98 -1.52 0.81 2.15
CA LEU A 98 -1.28 0.12 0.88
C LEU A 98 0.16 -0.37 0.70
N GLY A 99 1.06 -0.09 1.65
CA GLY A 99 2.47 -0.47 1.53
C GLY A 99 3.27 0.38 0.55
N LEU A 100 2.75 1.52 0.09
CA LEU A 100 3.42 2.41 -0.86
C LEU A 100 4.57 3.23 -0.24
N THR A 101 4.76 3.12 1.08
CA THR A 101 5.86 3.77 1.79
C THR A 101 6.79 2.74 2.43
N PRO A 102 8.07 3.05 2.67
CA PRO A 102 8.98 2.13 3.37
C PRO A 102 8.49 1.73 4.77
N GLU A 103 7.76 2.64 5.44
CA GLU A 103 7.12 2.33 6.72
C GLU A 103 5.94 1.36 6.56
N GLY A 104 5.11 1.57 5.53
CA GLY A 104 4.00 0.69 5.19
C GLY A 104 4.47 -0.72 4.83
N MET A 105 5.47 -0.85 3.94
CA MET A 105 6.05 -2.14 3.58
C MET A 105 6.55 -2.88 4.83
N ARG A 106 7.31 -2.20 5.70
CA ARG A 106 7.80 -2.81 6.94
C ARG A 106 6.67 -3.29 7.84
N ALA A 107 5.59 -2.51 7.97
CA ALA A 107 4.44 -2.85 8.79
C ALA A 107 3.68 -4.07 8.25
N LEU A 108 3.62 -4.22 6.93
CA LEU A 108 2.98 -5.35 6.23
C LEU A 108 3.90 -6.58 6.11
N GLY A 109 5.16 -6.46 6.53
CA GLY A 109 6.17 -7.52 6.37
C GLY A 109 6.62 -7.70 4.92
N TRP A 110 6.50 -6.68 4.09
CA TRP A 110 6.88 -6.72 2.68
C TRP A 110 8.32 -6.23 2.49
N VAL A 111 9.01 -6.88 1.57
CA VAL A 111 10.32 -6.46 1.03
C VAL A 111 10.26 -6.55 -0.48
N MET A 112 11.06 -5.75 -1.17
CA MET A 112 11.27 -5.95 -2.60
C MET A 112 12.01 -7.28 -2.80
N GLY A 113 11.58 -8.07 -3.78
CA GLY A 113 12.31 -9.25 -4.21
C GLY A 113 13.62 -8.89 -4.92
N ASP A 114 14.51 -9.87 -5.00
CA ASP A 114 15.72 -9.79 -5.81
C ASP A 114 15.42 -10.33 -7.23
N GLU A 115 16.16 -9.85 -8.24
CA GLU A 115 16.09 -10.31 -9.66
C GLU A 115 16.30 -11.82 -9.81
#